data_AF-A0A8J4XI76-F1
#
_entry.id   AF-A0A8J4XI76-F1
#
_cell.length_a   1.000
_cell.length_b   1.000
_cell.length_c   1.000
_cell.angle_alpha   90.00
_cell.angle_beta   90.00
_cell.angle_gamma   90.00
#
_symmetry.space_group_name_H-M   'P 1'
#
loop_
_entity.id
_entity.type
_entity.pdbx_description
1 polymer ?
#
loop_
_entity_poly.entity_id
_entity_poly.type
_entity_poly.pdbx_seq_one_letter_code
_entity_poly.pdbx_strand_id
1 'polypeptide(L)'
;MSQFEPPLRKYERERILLEHIKENPNLHHNALIKLIVPKFMAKSTFEKTRDSLIDKEIIFVTSKSNMKFYHLTENYEHKSSQHVEQTTNNSFHDVKSQVNRLETDFPHKDIDEKIILANSLLRLLLQIDNGFTILDSVKNPKKTLYRDEHLTIQQLIFKVFEIIRNDKDSELLLPTVLSFLGIIVPKYSLDK
;
A
#
# COMPACT_ATOMS: atom_id res chain seq x y z
N MET A 1 -10.48 -9.46 -21.09
CA MET A 1 -9.98 -8.07 -21.06
C MET A 1 -10.20 -7.54 -19.65
N SER A 2 -9.11 -7.22 -18.94
CA SER A 2 -9.15 -6.60 -17.61
C SER A 2 -9.64 -5.16 -17.75
N GLN A 3 -10.88 -4.87 -17.35
CA GLN A 3 -11.35 -3.50 -17.23
C GLN A 3 -10.59 -2.84 -16.08
N PHE A 4 -9.56 -2.06 -16.42
CA PHE A 4 -8.93 -1.13 -15.49
C PHE A 4 -9.97 -0.12 -15.06
N GLU A 5 -10.56 -0.38 -13.90
CA GLU A 5 -11.52 0.52 -13.31
C GLU A 5 -10.77 1.72 -12.74
N PRO A 6 -11.14 2.97 -13.10
CA PRO A 6 -10.40 4.14 -12.66
C PRO A 6 -10.38 4.21 -11.12
N PRO A 7 -9.22 4.48 -10.49
CA PRO A 7 -9.04 4.41 -9.03
C PRO A 7 -10.08 5.22 -8.25
N LEU A 8 -10.46 6.38 -8.79
CA LEU A 8 -11.45 7.28 -8.21
C LEU A 8 -12.84 6.63 -8.04
N ARG A 9 -13.27 5.76 -8.98
CA ARG A 9 -14.53 5.02 -8.85
C ARG A 9 -14.49 3.98 -7.73
N LYS A 10 -13.31 3.43 -7.42
CA LYS A 10 -13.16 2.45 -6.33
C LYS A 10 -13.43 3.11 -4.98
N TYR A 11 -12.76 4.21 -4.69
CA TYR A 11 -12.92 4.93 -3.42
C TYR A 11 -14.32 5.52 -3.26
N GLU A 12 -14.91 6.00 -4.36
CA GLU A 12 -16.30 6.45 -4.36
C GLU A 12 -17.27 5.34 -3.94
N ARG A 13 -17.09 4.12 -4.45
CA ARG A 13 -17.94 2.97 -4.09
C ARG A 13 -17.75 2.49 -2.66
N GLU A 14 -16.51 2.49 -2.18
CA GLU A 14 -16.22 2.23 -0.76
C GLU A 14 -16.96 3.25 0.11
N ARG A 15 -16.87 4.55 -0.21
CA ARG A 15 -17.60 5.62 0.49
C ARG A 15 -19.12 5.40 0.46
N ILE A 16 -19.71 5.12 -0.71
CA ILE A 16 -21.15 4.87 -0.86
C ILE A 16 -21.60 3.70 0.01
N LEU A 17 -20.86 2.59 0.00
CA LEU A 17 -21.19 1.42 0.80
C LEU A 17 -21.13 1.72 2.31
N LEU A 18 -20.08 2.42 2.75
CA LEU A 18 -19.92 2.82 4.15
C LEU A 18 -21.03 3.75 4.62
N GLU A 19 -21.42 4.72 3.80
CA GLU A 19 -22.51 5.66 4.07
C GLU A 19 -23.84 4.91 4.31
N HIS A 20 -24.19 3.98 3.41
CA HIS A 20 -25.43 3.21 3.54
C HIS A 20 -25.40 2.24 4.72
N ILE A 21 -24.24 1.64 5.05
CA ILE A 21 -24.07 0.81 6.25
C ILE A 21 -24.28 1.66 7.51
N LYS A 22 -23.71 2.87 7.55
CA LYS A 22 -23.83 3.80 8.68
C LYS A 22 -25.27 4.27 8.90
N GLU A 23 -25.96 4.64 7.82
CA GLU A 23 -27.34 5.14 7.88
C GLU A 23 -28.36 4.03 8.16
N ASN A 24 -28.03 2.78 7.82
CA ASN A 24 -28.97 1.67 7.88
C ASN A 24 -28.39 0.44 8.63
N PRO A 25 -28.00 0.57 9.92
CA PRO A 25 -27.27 -0.45 10.66
C PRO A 25 -28.04 -1.76 10.86
N ASN A 26 -29.37 -1.73 10.72
CA ASN A 26 -30.26 -2.87 10.90
C ASN A 26 -30.63 -3.56 9.58
N LEU A 27 -30.13 -3.09 8.43
CA LEU A 27 -30.40 -3.76 7.16
C LEU A 27 -29.49 -4.97 6.98
N HIS A 28 -30.13 -6.12 6.74
CA HIS A 28 -29.40 -7.31 6.35
C HIS A 28 -28.88 -7.19 4.90
N HIS A 29 -27.88 -8.00 4.57
CA HIS A 29 -27.17 -8.00 3.29
C HIS A 29 -28.05 -7.86 2.03
N ASN A 30 -29.09 -8.71 1.89
CA ASN A 30 -29.98 -8.65 0.72
C ASN A 30 -30.77 -7.33 0.61
N ALA A 31 -31.12 -6.70 1.73
CA ALA A 31 -31.79 -5.40 1.72
C ALA A 31 -30.82 -4.29 1.32
N LEU A 32 -29.57 -4.35 1.81
CA LEU A 32 -28.51 -3.43 1.41
C LEU A 32 -28.19 -3.54 -0.09
N ILE A 33 -28.14 -4.77 -0.64
CA ILE A 33 -28.00 -5.00 -2.08
C ILE A 33 -29.13 -4.32 -2.86
N LYS A 34 -30.39 -4.51 -2.45
CA LYS A 34 -31.55 -3.92 -3.13
C LYS A 34 -31.52 -2.39 -3.12
N LEU A 35 -30.92 -1.80 -2.09
CA LEU A 35 -30.80 -0.35 -1.96
C LEU A 35 -29.69 0.23 -2.84
N ILE A 36 -28.52 -0.41 -2.86
CA ILE A 36 -27.30 0.14 -3.45
C ILE A 36 -27.13 -0.26 -4.92
N VAL A 37 -27.35 -1.53 -5.25
CA VAL A 37 -27.03 -2.08 -6.58
C VAL A 37 -27.80 -1.41 -7.72
N PRO A 38 -29.11 -1.15 -7.61
CA PRO A 38 -29.83 -0.50 -8.70
C PRO A 38 -29.36 0.92 -9.03
N LYS A 39 -28.71 1.60 -8.08
CA LYS A 39 -28.35 3.03 -8.20
C LYS A 39 -26.86 3.28 -8.46
N PHE A 40 -25.97 2.47 -7.88
CA PHE A 40 -24.56 2.86 -7.75
C PHE A 40 -23.56 1.87 -8.37
N MET A 41 -23.88 0.56 -8.41
CA MET A 41 -22.91 -0.44 -8.88
C MET A 41 -23.55 -1.79 -9.17
N ALA A 42 -22.94 -2.60 -10.05
CA ALA A 42 -23.38 -3.98 -10.27
C ALA A 42 -23.21 -4.84 -9.00
N LYS A 43 -23.98 -5.94 -8.89
CA LYS A 43 -23.94 -6.84 -7.73
C LYS A 43 -22.54 -7.40 -7.45
N SER A 44 -21.83 -7.87 -8.48
CA SER A 44 -20.47 -8.40 -8.33
C SER A 44 -19.47 -7.34 -7.87
N THR A 45 -19.66 -6.08 -8.28
CA THR A 45 -18.88 -4.94 -7.80
C THR A 45 -19.15 -4.66 -6.33
N PHE A 46 -20.43 -4.64 -5.93
CA PHE A 46 -20.82 -4.50 -4.52
C PHE A 46 -20.16 -5.57 -3.64
N GLU A 47 -20.18 -6.83 -4.06
CA GLU A 47 -19.59 -7.94 -3.31
C GLU A 47 -18.07 -7.76 -3.15
N LYS A 48 -17.36 -7.40 -4.23
CA LYS A 48 -15.92 -7.10 -4.18
C LYS A 48 -15.59 -5.90 -3.29
N THR A 49 -16.40 -4.83 -3.36
CA THR A 49 -16.21 -3.65 -2.52
C THR A 49 -16.45 -4.00 -1.05
N ARG A 50 -17.51 -4.75 -0.73
CA ARG A 50 -17.78 -5.27 0.61
C ARG A 50 -16.61 -6.11 1.12
N ASP A 51 -16.16 -7.08 0.34
CA ASP A 51 -15.06 -7.97 0.74
C ASP A 51 -13.79 -7.17 1.00
N SER A 52 -13.47 -6.20 0.13
CA SER A 52 -12.34 -5.30 0.37
C SER A 52 -12.47 -4.47 1.65
N LEU A 53 -13.67 -4.04 2.06
CA LEU A 53 -13.86 -3.32 3.31
C LEU A 53 -13.74 -4.22 4.55
N ILE A 54 -14.11 -5.50 4.42
CA ILE A 54 -13.92 -6.52 5.46
C ILE A 54 -12.43 -6.85 5.59
N ASP A 55 -11.74 -7.07 4.48
CA ASP A 55 -10.30 -7.40 4.45
C ASP A 55 -9.46 -6.26 5.03
N LYS A 56 -9.90 -5.01 4.85
CA LYS A 56 -9.28 -3.82 5.46
C LYS A 56 -9.73 -3.58 6.91
N GLU A 57 -10.59 -4.43 7.45
CA GLU A 57 -11.18 -4.30 8.79
C GLU A 57 -11.95 -2.99 9.03
N ILE A 58 -12.37 -2.30 7.96
CA ILE A 58 -13.17 -1.06 8.04
C ILE A 58 -14.59 -1.39 8.52
N ILE A 59 -15.10 -2.55 8.11
CA ILE A 59 -16.38 -3.09 8.57
C ILE A 59 -16.20 -4.51 9.11
N PHE A 60 -17.09 -4.91 10.01
CA PHE A 60 -17.23 -6.29 10.45
C PHE A 60 -18.63 -6.83 10.18
N VAL A 61 -18.75 -8.16 10.16
CA VAL A 61 -20.00 -8.86 9.85
C VAL A 61 -20.51 -9.56 11.10
N THR A 62 -21.77 -9.32 11.45
CA THR A 62 -22.49 -10.14 12.43
C THR A 62 -23.51 -11.01 11.70
N SER A 63 -23.77 -12.21 12.23
CA SER A 63 -24.78 -13.12 11.70
C SER A 63 -25.88 -13.34 12.72
N LYS A 64 -27.12 -13.20 12.31
CA LYS A 64 -28.31 -13.56 13.09
C LYS A 64 -29.12 -14.55 12.28
N SER A 65 -29.11 -15.82 12.70
CA SER A 65 -29.60 -16.94 11.88
C SER A 65 -28.92 -16.90 10.50
N ASN A 66 -29.68 -16.96 9.40
CA ASN A 66 -29.16 -16.94 8.03
C ASN A 66 -28.92 -15.52 7.46
N MET A 67 -29.10 -14.47 8.26
CA MET A 67 -28.94 -13.08 7.83
C MET A 67 -27.60 -12.49 8.28
N LYS A 68 -26.93 -11.79 7.36
CA LYS A 68 -25.68 -11.05 7.62
C LYS A 68 -25.95 -9.55 7.75
N PHE A 69 -25.34 -8.92 8.74
CA PHE A 69 -25.40 -7.48 8.99
C PHE A 69 -23.98 -6.92 9.00
N TYR A 70 -23.83 -5.69 8.52
CA TYR A 70 -22.53 -5.02 8.40
C TYR A 70 -22.49 -3.84 9.35
N HIS A 71 -21.37 -3.67 10.04
CA HIS A 71 -21.18 -2.59 10.99
C HIS A 71 -19.81 -1.94 10.78
N LEU A 72 -19.72 -0.64 11.01
CA LEU A 72 -18.43 0.06 11.04
C LEU A 72 -17.60 -0.43 12.23
N THR A 73 -16.32 -0.65 12.02
CA THR A 73 -15.40 -1.01 13.10
C THR A 73 -15.20 0.18 14.04
N GLU A 74 -15.46 -0.03 15.33
CA GLU A 74 -15.17 0.97 16.36
C GLU A 74 -13.67 1.20 16.53
N ASN A 75 -13.29 2.45 16.82
CA ASN A 75 -11.91 2.89 17.00
C ASN A 75 -11.01 2.54 15.80
N TYR A 76 -11.58 2.55 14.59
CA TYR A 76 -10.87 2.17 13.37
C TYR A 76 -9.59 2.97 13.17
N GLU A 77 -9.60 4.29 13.40
CA GLU A 77 -8.40 5.14 13.26
C GLU A 77 -7.23 4.65 14.12
N HIS A 78 -7.50 4.26 15.37
CA HIS A 78 -6.47 3.74 16.27
C HIS A 78 -5.98 2.38 15.79
N LYS A 79 -6.90 1.46 15.46
CA LYS A 79 -6.58 0.12 14.95
C LYS A 79 -5.80 0.17 13.64
N SER A 80 -6.20 1.03 12.72
CA SER A 80 -5.53 1.23 11.44
C SER A 80 -4.13 1.81 11.64
N SER A 81 -3.97 2.77 12.56
CA SER A 81 -2.64 3.32 12.88
C SER A 81 -1.71 2.25 13.47
N GLN A 82 -2.23 1.41 14.38
CA GLN A 82 -1.47 0.30 14.93
C GLN A 82 -1.11 -0.75 13.87
N HIS A 83 -2.04 -1.08 12.97
CA HIS A 83 -1.79 -2.02 11.88
C HIS A 83 -0.74 -1.49 10.89
N VAL A 84 -0.82 -0.21 10.52
CA VAL A 84 0.19 0.46 9.68
C VAL A 84 1.55 0.42 10.36
N GLU A 85 1.62 0.71 11.66
CA GLU A 85 2.87 0.63 12.44
C GLU A 85 3.46 -0.78 12.44
N GLN A 86 2.66 -1.81 12.76
CA GLN A 86 3.13 -3.20 12.77
C GLN A 86 3.64 -3.64 11.40
N THR A 87 2.87 -3.36 10.35
CA THR A 87 3.21 -3.77 8.98
C THR A 87 4.45 -3.04 8.47
N THR A 88 4.58 -1.74 8.77
CA THR A 88 5.74 -0.93 8.38
C THR A 88 7.00 -1.42 9.09
N ASN A 89 6.93 -1.66 10.41
CA ASN A 89 8.07 -2.18 11.19
C ASN A 89 8.52 -3.57 10.73
N ASN A 90 7.58 -4.49 10.50
CA ASN A 90 7.92 -5.83 10.01
C ASN A 90 8.59 -5.75 8.63
N SER A 91 8.01 -4.97 7.72
CA SER A 91 8.57 -4.76 6.37
C SER A 91 9.95 -4.09 6.41
N PHE A 92 10.16 -3.15 7.34
CA PHE A 92 11.45 -2.50 7.56
C PHE A 92 12.53 -3.51 7.95
N HIS A 93 12.25 -4.40 8.90
CA HIS A 93 13.21 -5.44 9.31
C HIS A 93 13.49 -6.43 8.18
N ASP A 94 12.46 -6.83 7.44
CA ASP A 94 12.59 -7.75 6.32
C ASP A 94 13.42 -7.14 5.18
N VAL A 95 13.13 -5.91 4.76
CA VAL A 95 13.86 -5.24 3.67
C VAL A 95 15.31 -4.96 4.05
N LYS A 96 15.57 -4.62 5.32
CA LYS A 96 16.93 -4.43 5.84
C LYS A 96 17.74 -5.71 5.70
N SER A 97 17.14 -6.86 6.03
CA SER A 97 17.77 -8.18 5.86
C SER A 97 18.04 -8.49 4.39
N GLN A 98 17.09 -8.20 3.50
CA GLN A 98 17.25 -8.41 2.06
C GLN A 98 18.36 -7.55 1.45
N VAL A 99 18.43 -6.25 1.77
CA VAL A 99 19.49 -5.35 1.30
C VAL A 99 20.86 -5.79 1.81
N ASN A 100 20.95 -6.33 3.03
CA ASN A 100 22.21 -6.86 3.55
C ASN A 100 22.71 -8.09 2.79
N ARG A 101 21.81 -8.94 2.28
CA ARG A 101 22.17 -10.12 1.46
C ARG A 101 22.50 -9.75 0.01
N LEU A 102 22.07 -8.56 -0.43
CA LEU A 102 22.24 -8.11 -1.80
C LEU A 102 23.72 -8.11 -2.23
N GLU A 103 24.64 -7.72 -1.36
CA GLU A 103 26.09 -7.72 -1.68
C GLU A 103 26.61 -9.11 -2.09
N THR A 104 26.04 -10.18 -1.51
CA THR A 104 26.43 -11.56 -1.81
C THR A 104 25.67 -12.09 -3.02
N ASP A 105 24.36 -11.83 -3.09
CA ASP A 105 23.50 -12.46 -4.10
C ASP A 105 23.55 -11.75 -5.47
N PHE A 106 23.78 -10.44 -5.48
CA PHE A 106 23.69 -9.60 -6.68
C PHE A 106 24.71 -9.95 -7.76
N PRO A 107 26.01 -10.19 -7.45
CA PRO A 107 27.01 -10.51 -8.48
C PRO A 107 26.73 -11.81 -9.26
N HIS A 108 25.94 -12.72 -8.68
CA HIS A 108 25.63 -14.03 -9.24
C HIS A 108 24.38 -14.06 -10.12
N LYS A 109 23.68 -12.93 -10.26
CA LYS A 109 22.43 -12.80 -11.03
C LYS A 109 22.69 -12.33 -12.45
N ASP A 110 21.74 -12.62 -13.35
CA ASP A 110 21.73 -11.99 -14.66
C ASP A 110 21.25 -10.52 -14.58
N ILE A 111 21.42 -9.79 -15.68
CA ILE A 111 21.13 -8.36 -15.71
C ILE A 111 19.65 -8.04 -15.47
N ASP A 112 18.73 -8.87 -15.97
CA ASP A 112 17.30 -8.64 -15.84
C ASP A 112 16.85 -8.91 -14.40
N GLU A 113 17.37 -9.98 -13.79
CA GLU A 113 17.17 -10.29 -12.37
C GLU A 113 17.70 -9.18 -11.46
N LYS A 114 18.90 -8.64 -11.75
CA LYS A 114 19.47 -7.50 -11.03
C LYS A 114 18.57 -6.27 -11.09
N ILE A 115 18.04 -5.95 -12.28
CA ILE A 115 17.13 -4.82 -12.48
C ILE A 115 15.85 -4.99 -11.67
N ILE A 116 15.22 -6.17 -11.75
CA ILE A 116 13.98 -6.47 -11.02
C ILE A 116 14.23 -6.35 -9.51
N LEU A 117 15.29 -6.97 -9.01
CA LEU A 117 15.63 -6.97 -7.58
C LEU A 117 15.92 -5.57 -7.06
N ALA A 118 16.75 -4.79 -7.75
CA ALA A 118 17.08 -3.41 -7.38
C ALA A 118 15.82 -2.53 -7.33
N ASN A 119 14.99 -2.57 -8.38
CA ASN A 119 13.77 -1.77 -8.46
C ASN A 119 12.76 -2.17 -7.39
N SER A 120 12.58 -3.46 -7.13
CA SER A 120 11.69 -3.96 -6.07
C SER A 120 12.16 -3.51 -4.69
N LEU A 121 13.45 -3.60 -4.38
CA LEU A 121 14.00 -3.16 -3.10
C LEU A 121 13.88 -1.64 -2.91
N LEU A 122 14.25 -0.84 -3.92
CA LEU A 122 14.11 0.60 -3.87
C LEU A 122 12.65 1.02 -3.68
N ARG A 123 11.72 0.37 -4.40
CA ARG A 123 10.29 0.61 -4.24
C ARG A 123 9.82 0.31 -2.82
N LEU A 124 10.21 -0.84 -2.26
CA LEU A 124 9.85 -1.23 -0.89
C LEU A 124 10.41 -0.24 0.13
N LEU A 125 11.69 0.15 0.01
CA LEU A 125 12.32 1.13 0.89
C LEU A 125 11.54 2.46 0.91
N LEU A 126 11.16 2.98 -0.27
CA LEU A 126 10.37 4.21 -0.36
C LEU A 126 8.94 4.04 0.20
N GLN A 127 8.31 2.88 0.00
CA GLN A 127 6.99 2.60 0.55
C GLN A 127 7.00 2.50 2.08
N ILE A 128 8.06 1.92 2.65
CA ILE A 128 8.26 1.82 4.10
C ILE A 128 8.53 3.21 4.69
N ASP A 129 9.36 4.02 4.04
CA ASP A 129 9.64 5.40 4.45
C ASP A 129 8.36 6.24 4.51
N ASN A 130 7.51 6.12 3.48
CA ASN A 130 6.18 6.73 3.47
C ASN A 130 5.30 6.24 4.62
N GLY A 131 5.37 4.96 4.98
CA GLY A 131 4.68 4.40 6.14
C GLY A 131 5.06 5.11 7.44
N PHE A 132 6.35 5.28 7.69
CA PHE A 132 6.85 6.03 8.85
C PHE A 132 6.47 7.51 8.80
N THR A 133 6.54 8.16 7.63
CA THR A 133 6.09 9.55 7.48
C THR A 133 4.60 9.72 7.79
N ILE A 134 3.74 8.78 7.36
CA ILE A 134 2.31 8.79 7.69
C ILE A 134 2.13 8.62 9.21
N LEU A 135 2.85 7.69 9.84
CA LEU A 135 2.75 7.47 11.28
C LEU A 135 3.21 8.69 12.09
N ASP A 136 4.32 9.33 11.70
CA ASP A 136 4.77 10.59 12.28
C ASP A 136 3.69 11.67 12.15
N SER A 137 3.11 11.81 10.96
CA SER A 137 2.09 12.82 10.67
C SER A 137 0.81 12.61 11.48
N VAL A 138 0.34 11.37 11.60
CA VAL A 138 -0.90 11.01 12.31
C VAL A 138 -0.70 11.07 13.82
N LYS A 139 0.45 10.60 14.35
CA LYS A 139 0.70 10.56 15.80
C LYS A 139 1.18 11.89 16.36
N ASN A 140 2.12 12.56 15.69
CA ASN A 140 2.64 13.86 16.12
C ASN A 140 3.32 14.62 14.97
N PRO A 141 2.61 15.52 14.27
CA PRO A 141 3.17 16.22 13.11
C PRO A 141 4.31 17.20 13.46
N LYS A 142 4.58 17.46 14.75
CA LYS A 142 5.66 18.34 15.20
C LYS A 142 6.94 17.59 15.57
N LYS A 143 6.94 16.25 15.53
CA LYS A 143 8.09 15.43 15.92
C LYS A 143 8.22 14.22 15.00
N THR A 144 9.42 14.01 14.48
CA THR A 144 9.80 12.77 13.80
C THR A 144 10.03 11.68 14.84
N LEU A 145 9.08 10.77 15.02
CA LEU A 145 9.16 9.66 15.97
C LEU A 145 10.09 8.55 15.45
N TYR A 146 10.07 8.30 14.14
CA TYR A 146 10.83 7.23 13.48
C TYR A 146 12.11 7.75 12.79
N ARG A 147 12.82 8.69 13.45
CA ARG A 147 13.99 9.37 12.88
C ARG A 147 15.10 8.41 12.49
N ASP A 148 15.37 7.41 13.32
CA ASP A 148 16.47 6.47 13.12
C ASP A 148 16.14 5.48 11.99
N GLU A 149 14.87 5.12 11.85
CA GLU A 149 14.35 4.31 10.75
C GLU A 149 14.47 5.07 9.43
N HIS A 150 14.06 6.34 9.37
CA HIS A 150 14.24 7.19 8.20
C HIS A 150 15.72 7.29 7.76
N LEU A 151 16.62 7.54 8.73
CA LEU A 151 18.05 7.58 8.44
C LEU A 151 18.59 6.23 7.95
N THR A 152 18.13 5.13 8.55
CA THR A 152 18.51 3.78 8.13
C THR A 152 18.03 3.50 6.70
N ILE A 153 16.79 3.88 6.36
CA ILE A 153 16.26 3.70 4.99
C ILE A 153 17.11 4.48 3.99
N GLN A 154 17.48 5.72 4.30
CA GLN A 154 18.38 6.51 3.46
C GLN A 154 19.72 5.79 3.22
N GLN A 155 20.31 5.21 4.26
CA GLN A 155 21.55 4.43 4.17
C GLN A 155 21.37 3.14 3.34
N LEU A 156 20.24 2.45 3.49
CA LEU A 156 19.94 1.25 2.71
C LEU A 156 19.74 1.57 1.23
N ILE A 157 19.06 2.68 0.90
CA ILE A 157 18.93 3.17 -0.48
C ILE A 157 20.31 3.45 -1.07
N PHE A 158 21.17 4.15 -0.32
CA PHE A 158 22.56 4.40 -0.74
C PHE A 158 23.31 3.09 -1.01
N LYS A 159 23.20 2.10 -0.11
CA LYS A 159 23.82 0.78 -0.26
C LYS A 159 23.36 0.05 -1.53
N VAL A 160 22.06 0.10 -1.87
CA VAL A 160 21.57 -0.49 -3.13
C VAL A 160 22.23 0.18 -4.33
N PHE A 161 22.34 1.51 -4.34
CA PHE A 161 23.03 2.23 -5.41
C PHE A 161 24.52 1.94 -5.48
N GLU A 162 25.19 1.81 -4.34
CA GLU A 162 26.60 1.46 -4.27
C GLU A 162 26.86 0.08 -4.91
N ILE A 163 26.03 -0.92 -4.59
CA ILE A 163 26.11 -2.26 -5.19
C ILE A 163 25.95 -2.19 -6.71
N ILE A 164 24.96 -1.43 -7.19
CA ILE A 164 24.74 -1.26 -8.64
C ILE A 164 25.93 -0.59 -9.32
N ARG A 165 26.50 0.47 -8.71
CA ARG A 165 27.65 1.20 -9.28
C ARG A 165 28.91 0.35 -9.36
N ASN A 166 29.09 -0.55 -8.39
CA ASN A 166 30.27 -1.42 -8.33
C ASN A 166 30.12 -2.70 -9.16
N ASP A 167 28.95 -2.93 -9.78
CA ASP A 167 28.71 -4.08 -10.63
C ASP A 167 29.36 -3.91 -12.02
N LYS A 168 29.78 -5.02 -12.62
CA LYS A 168 30.39 -5.04 -13.97
C LYS A 168 29.44 -4.51 -15.06
N ASP A 169 28.12 -4.65 -14.85
CA ASP A 169 27.08 -4.24 -15.79
C ASP A 169 26.50 -2.85 -15.44
N SER A 170 27.19 -2.08 -14.57
CA SER A 170 26.71 -0.81 -14.01
C SER A 170 26.26 0.22 -15.06
N GLU A 171 26.93 0.30 -16.21
CA GLU A 171 26.59 1.21 -17.30
C GLU A 171 25.17 0.98 -17.84
N LEU A 172 24.67 -0.26 -17.79
CA LEU A 172 23.31 -0.62 -18.21
C LEU A 172 22.33 -0.60 -17.03
N LEU A 173 22.77 -1.08 -15.85
CA LEU A 173 21.92 -1.17 -14.66
C LEU A 173 21.49 0.21 -14.16
N LEU A 174 22.43 1.15 -14.03
CA LEU A 174 22.18 2.45 -13.43
C LEU A 174 21.12 3.27 -14.17
N PRO A 175 21.20 3.51 -15.50
CA PRO A 175 20.16 4.25 -16.21
C PRO A 175 18.81 3.53 -16.19
N THR A 176 18.81 2.20 -16.21
CA THR A 176 17.57 1.41 -16.21
C THR A 176 16.84 1.50 -14.86
N VAL A 177 17.58 1.37 -13.75
CA VAL A 177 17.04 1.53 -12.38
C VAL A 177 16.62 2.98 -12.11
N LEU A 178 17.41 3.97 -12.57
CA LEU A 178 17.04 5.39 -12.43
C LEU A 178 15.80 5.77 -13.25
N SER A 179 15.63 5.18 -14.43
CA SER A 179 14.41 5.37 -15.25
C SER A 179 13.17 4.93 -14.49
N PHE A 180 13.25 3.81 -13.76
CA PHE A 180 12.18 3.35 -12.87
C PHE A 180 11.92 4.34 -11.73
N LEU A 181 12.95 4.89 -11.09
CA LEU A 181 12.76 5.93 -10.07
C LEU A 181 12.14 7.21 -10.63
N GLY A 182 12.40 7.54 -11.90
CA GLY A 182 11.71 8.61 -12.62
C GLY A 182 10.20 8.43 -12.70
N ILE A 183 9.67 7.22 -12.49
CA ILE A 183 8.23 6.95 -12.36
C ILE A 183 7.72 7.29 -10.95
N ILE A 184 8.57 7.16 -9.94
CA ILE A 184 8.21 7.31 -8.53
C ILE A 184 8.40 8.75 -8.04
N VAL A 185 9.45 9.43 -8.50
CA VAL A 185 9.70 10.84 -8.17
C VAL A 185 8.72 11.72 -8.94
N PRO A 186 8.09 12.72 -8.31
CA PRO A 186 7.19 13.65 -9.00
C PRO A 186 7.87 14.27 -10.23
N LYS A 187 7.27 14.04 -11.40
CA LYS A 187 7.64 14.78 -12.61
C LYS A 187 6.91 16.11 -12.61
N TYR A 188 7.65 17.21 -12.45
CA TYR A 188 7.13 18.51 -12.88
C TYR A 188 7.07 18.50 -14.41
N SER A 189 5.89 18.22 -14.98
CA SER A 189 5.60 18.64 -16.35
C SER A 189 5.09 20.07 -16.27
N LEU A 190 5.98 21.02 -16.57
CA LEU A 190 5.57 22.36 -16.99
C LEU A 190 5.33 22.34 -18.50
N ASP A 191 4.52 21.41 -18.98
CA ASP A 191 4.03 21.46 -20.34
C ASP A 191 2.77 22.33 -20.32
N LYS A 192 2.97 23.60 -20.68
CA LYS A 192 1.91 24.54 -21.07
C LYS A 192 1.35 24.17 -22.44
#